data_AF-A0A6A4GSS0-F1
#
_entry.id   AF-A0A6A4GSS0-F1
#
_cell.length_a   1.000
_cell.length_b   1.000
_cell.length_c   1.000
_cell.angle_alpha   90.00
_cell.angle_beta   90.00
_cell.angle_gamma   90.00
#
_symmetry.space_group_name_H-M   'P 1'
#
loop_
_entity.id
_entity.type
_entity.pdbx_description
1 polymer ?
#
loop_
_entity_poly.entity_id
_entity_poly.type
_entity_poly.pdbx_seq_one_letter_code
_entity_poly.pdbx_strand_id
1 'polypeptide(L)'
;MSFKGVLSKQERLEEGITEGLVRIGKTPFAVHYSAAVSLDRCYSCIQELITSKKIKPQNAEMVATFSGTWASMKFQLGLMQYIKIIDPLARCLWSLEASKTNPDHVFLFWLAMGAELKALFDLGEDATGISQSLALPVSLCVQWCSLSNRSGTIPMPAIRIPATATHTDDASEADQTPNPKAYRRVKQALKNSLRVEVECFRLVKEEASIASLLKQMSSEQRQNIKNELTVQLLAYSHREYPFTDPIGDKSILEWWRELLLHPKTQVLAFLLVKFYSVLANSMPDERWGSKKTRANAPLKPGVDFG
;
A
#
# COMPACT_ATOMS: atom_id res chain seq x y z
N MET A 1 -11.81 21.97 11.46
CA MET A 1 -13.10 22.60 11.82
C MET A 1 -13.69 21.88 13.01
N SER A 2 -14.10 22.59 14.08
CA SER A 2 -14.72 21.97 15.26
C SER A 2 -16.24 22.22 15.22
N PHE A 3 -17.00 21.21 14.80
CA PHE A 3 -18.46 21.19 14.86
C PHE A 3 -18.90 20.68 16.24
N LYS A 4 -18.88 21.54 17.27
CA LYS A 4 -19.52 21.19 18.55
C LYS A 4 -21.03 21.34 18.38
N GLY A 5 -21.77 20.23 18.45
CA GLY A 5 -23.23 20.22 18.59
C GLY A 5 -24.06 20.35 17.31
N VAL A 6 -23.51 20.03 16.13
CA VAL A 6 -24.17 20.39 14.85
C VAL A 6 -25.15 19.35 14.28
N LEU A 7 -25.14 18.12 14.77
CA LEU A 7 -26.16 17.12 14.40
C LEU A 7 -26.54 16.30 15.64
N SER A 8 -27.77 16.48 16.13
CA SER A 8 -28.31 15.58 17.15
C SER A 8 -28.44 14.16 16.58
N LYS A 9 -28.58 13.15 17.44
CA LYS A 9 -28.83 11.77 16.98
C LYS A 9 -30.20 11.67 16.28
N GLN A 10 -31.14 12.53 16.64
CA GLN A 10 -32.51 12.56 16.15
C GLN A 10 -32.60 13.09 14.72
N GLU A 11 -32.01 14.25 14.44
CA GLU A 11 -32.00 14.88 13.10
C GLU A 11 -31.30 14.00 12.06
N ARG A 12 -30.32 13.19 12.46
CA ARG A 12 -29.67 12.20 11.59
C ARG A 12 -30.58 11.05 11.18
N LEU A 13 -31.41 10.59 12.12
CA LEU A 13 -32.36 9.51 11.89
C LEU A 13 -33.51 9.96 10.98
N GLU A 14 -33.94 11.21 11.12
CA GLU A 14 -34.98 11.83 10.28
C GLU A 14 -34.53 12.00 8.82
N GLU A 15 -33.27 12.33 8.59
CA GLU A 15 -32.67 12.50 7.25
C GLU A 15 -32.04 11.21 6.67
N GLY A 16 -32.17 10.06 7.35
CA GLY A 16 -31.58 8.80 6.88
C GLY A 16 -30.04 8.75 6.89
N ILE A 17 -29.38 9.65 7.62
CA ILE A 17 -27.91 9.72 7.71
C ILE A 17 -27.42 8.67 8.72
N THR A 18 -26.82 7.61 8.21
CA THR A 18 -26.36 6.46 9.02
C THR A 18 -25.15 6.77 9.91
N GLU A 19 -24.27 7.70 9.51
CA GLU A 19 -23.06 8.08 10.24
C GLU A 19 -22.87 9.60 10.26
N GLY A 20 -22.47 10.15 11.42
CA GLY A 20 -22.20 11.58 11.56
C GLY A 20 -20.80 12.01 11.08
N LEU A 21 -20.49 13.29 11.29
CA LEU A 21 -19.18 13.86 10.96
C LEU A 21 -18.02 13.13 11.65
N VAL A 22 -17.02 12.76 10.87
CA VAL A 22 -15.80 12.10 11.36
C VAL A 22 -14.81 13.16 11.81
N ARG A 23 -14.36 13.06 13.06
CA ARG A 23 -13.33 13.96 13.59
C ARG A 23 -11.97 13.60 12.99
N ILE A 24 -11.25 14.60 12.52
CA ILE A 24 -9.85 14.45 12.12
C ILE A 24 -9.01 14.19 13.39
N GLY A 25 -8.53 12.96 13.52
CA GLY A 25 -7.64 12.50 14.59
C GLY A 25 -6.17 12.77 14.30
N LYS A 26 -5.28 12.24 15.14
CA LYS A 26 -3.81 12.40 15.00
C LYS A 26 -3.19 11.48 13.94
N THR A 27 -3.85 10.39 13.56
CA THR A 27 -3.39 9.46 12.51
C THR A 27 -3.83 9.98 11.14
N PRO A 28 -2.89 10.42 10.28
CA PRO A 28 -3.22 11.42 9.26
C PRO A 28 -3.71 10.86 7.92
N PHE A 29 -3.29 9.66 7.50
CA PHE A 29 -3.26 9.37 6.06
C PHE A 29 -4.64 9.17 5.40
N ALA A 30 -5.55 8.39 5.97
CA ALA A 30 -6.91 8.20 5.41
C ALA A 30 -8.01 9.00 6.13
N VAL A 31 -7.70 9.63 7.25
CA VAL A 31 -8.72 10.30 8.08
C VAL A 31 -9.27 11.55 7.40
N HIS A 32 -8.46 12.24 6.59
CA HIS A 32 -8.94 13.36 5.77
C HIS A 32 -9.98 12.92 4.74
N TYR A 33 -9.77 11.76 4.10
CA TYR A 33 -10.75 11.16 3.20
C TYR A 33 -12.04 10.81 3.93
N SER A 34 -11.97 10.11 5.06
CA SER A 34 -13.17 9.77 5.86
C SER A 34 -13.92 11.02 6.35
N ALA A 35 -13.19 12.08 6.73
CA ALA A 35 -13.78 13.35 7.11
C ALA A 35 -14.48 14.03 5.91
N ALA A 36 -13.84 14.06 4.74
CA ALA A 36 -14.41 14.61 3.52
C ALA A 36 -15.70 13.86 3.10
N VAL A 37 -15.67 12.53 3.08
CA VAL A 37 -16.85 11.69 2.78
C VAL A 37 -17.96 11.90 3.81
N SER A 38 -17.63 12.04 5.10
CA SER A 38 -18.64 12.35 6.12
C SER A 38 -19.24 13.74 5.94
N LEU A 39 -18.45 14.71 5.48
CA LEU A 39 -18.89 16.08 5.23
C LEU A 39 -19.81 16.15 4.02
N ASP A 40 -19.46 15.46 2.93
CA ASP A 40 -20.27 15.36 1.71
C ASP A 40 -21.64 14.74 2.02
N ARG A 41 -21.67 13.62 2.76
CA ARG A 41 -22.90 12.98 3.24
C ARG A 41 -23.78 13.90 4.08
N CYS A 42 -23.17 14.75 4.92
CA CYS A 42 -23.91 15.67 5.80
C CYS A 42 -24.15 17.04 5.17
N TYR A 43 -23.70 17.28 3.93
CA TYR A 43 -23.60 18.63 3.36
C TYR A 43 -24.96 19.34 3.31
N SER A 44 -25.97 18.70 2.73
CA SER A 44 -27.32 19.25 2.58
C SER A 44 -27.98 19.55 3.93
N CYS A 45 -27.83 18.65 4.91
CA CYS A 45 -28.37 18.85 6.25
C CYS A 45 -27.71 20.06 6.95
N ILE A 46 -26.37 20.19 6.86
CA ILE A 46 -25.65 21.35 7.42
C ILE A 46 -26.10 22.65 6.74
N GLN A 47 -26.27 22.63 5.43
CA GLN A 47 -26.79 23.77 4.66
C GLN A 47 -28.20 24.17 5.11
N GLU A 48 -29.10 23.22 5.31
CA GLU A 48 -30.45 23.50 5.79
C GLU A 48 -30.45 24.09 7.22
N LEU A 49 -29.64 23.52 8.13
CA LEU A 49 -29.55 24.00 9.51
C LEU A 49 -29.01 25.44 9.60
N ILE A 50 -28.09 25.81 8.70
CA ILE A 50 -27.55 27.17 8.61
C ILE A 50 -28.58 28.11 7.95
N THR A 51 -29.22 27.67 6.86
CA THR A 51 -30.20 28.48 6.12
C THR A 51 -31.45 28.76 6.96
N SER A 52 -31.92 27.75 7.71
CA SER A 52 -33.03 27.88 8.68
C SER A 52 -32.66 28.61 9.96
N LYS A 53 -31.38 29.02 10.13
CA LYS A 53 -30.82 29.70 11.31
C LYS A 53 -30.96 28.90 12.62
N LYS A 54 -31.21 27.58 12.54
CA LYS A 54 -31.18 26.66 13.69
C LYS A 54 -29.78 26.58 14.28
N ILE A 55 -28.76 26.70 13.43
CA ILE A 55 -27.36 26.80 13.83
C ILE A 55 -26.80 28.15 13.34
N LYS A 56 -26.07 28.83 14.23
CA LYS A 56 -25.37 30.09 13.92
C LYS A 56 -23.87 29.90 14.08
N PRO A 57 -23.15 29.49 13.02
CA PRO A 57 -21.70 29.39 13.07
C PRO A 57 -21.09 30.76 13.35
N GLN A 58 -20.07 30.81 14.21
CA GLN A 58 -19.33 32.05 14.49
C GLN A 58 -18.42 32.47 13.34
N ASN A 59 -18.02 31.52 12.48
CA ASN A 59 -17.11 31.77 11.37
C ASN A 59 -17.90 32.15 10.10
N ALA A 60 -17.69 33.37 9.61
CA ALA A 60 -18.32 33.90 8.39
C ALA A 60 -18.00 33.07 7.14
N GLU A 61 -16.80 32.51 7.03
CA GLU A 61 -16.40 31.64 5.92
C GLU A 61 -17.18 30.33 5.92
N MET A 62 -17.42 29.75 7.11
CA MET A 62 -18.26 28.57 7.25
C MET A 62 -19.70 28.89 6.82
N VAL A 63 -20.24 30.03 7.25
CA VAL A 63 -21.57 30.46 6.81
C VAL A 63 -21.60 30.59 5.29
N ALA A 64 -20.62 31.26 4.67
CA ALA A 64 -20.56 31.41 3.21
C ALA A 64 -20.51 30.05 2.47
N THR A 65 -19.78 29.09 3.02
CA THR A 65 -19.58 27.72 2.48
C THR A 65 -20.86 26.89 2.45
N PHE A 66 -21.83 27.17 3.32
CA PHE A 66 -23.07 26.40 3.44
C PHE A 66 -24.35 27.24 3.23
N SER A 67 -24.23 28.52 2.84
CA SER A 67 -25.39 29.40 2.60
C SER A 67 -26.05 29.22 1.22
N GLY A 68 -25.70 28.20 0.45
CA GLY A 68 -26.22 28.00 -0.92
C GLY A 68 -25.77 29.06 -1.93
N THR A 69 -24.73 29.83 -1.60
CA THR A 69 -24.14 30.82 -2.51
C THR A 69 -23.25 30.16 -3.56
N TRP A 70 -22.74 30.95 -4.52
CA TRP A 70 -21.70 30.49 -5.44
C TRP A 70 -20.48 29.88 -4.72
N ALA A 71 -20.11 30.44 -3.56
CA ALA A 71 -19.00 29.90 -2.75
C ALA A 71 -19.32 28.49 -2.21
N SER A 72 -20.59 28.23 -1.88
CA SER A 72 -21.08 26.92 -1.45
C SER A 72 -21.01 25.90 -2.59
N MET A 73 -21.50 26.25 -3.78
CA MET A 73 -21.39 25.38 -4.97
C MET A 73 -19.93 25.07 -5.32
N LYS A 74 -19.06 26.09 -5.31
CA LYS A 74 -17.62 25.93 -5.59
C LYS A 74 -16.95 25.01 -4.56
N PHE A 75 -17.29 25.15 -3.28
CA PHE A 75 -16.77 24.28 -2.24
C PHE A 75 -17.25 22.83 -2.40
N GLN A 76 -18.55 22.63 -2.67
CA GLN A 76 -19.10 21.29 -2.85
C GLN A 76 -18.47 20.58 -4.06
N LEU A 77 -18.29 21.29 -5.18
CA LEU A 77 -17.57 20.76 -6.34
C LEU A 77 -16.14 20.36 -5.98
N GLY A 78 -15.40 21.24 -5.28
CA GLY A 78 -14.03 20.95 -4.83
C GLY A 78 -13.96 19.76 -3.86
N LEU A 79 -14.94 19.62 -2.97
CA LEU A 79 -15.06 18.49 -2.05
C LEU A 79 -15.26 17.16 -2.81
N MET A 80 -16.16 17.14 -3.79
CA MET A 80 -16.40 15.97 -4.62
C MET A 80 -15.15 15.58 -5.44
N GLN A 81 -14.46 16.56 -6.01
CA GLN A 81 -13.20 16.35 -6.74
C GLN A 81 -12.13 15.76 -5.82
N TYR A 82 -11.96 16.32 -4.63
CA TYR A 82 -11.03 15.81 -3.62
C TYR A 82 -11.34 14.36 -3.26
N ILE A 83 -12.61 14.03 -2.99
CA ILE A 83 -13.03 12.66 -2.69
C ILE A 83 -12.68 11.72 -3.84
N LYS A 84 -13.04 12.06 -5.09
CA LYS A 84 -12.75 11.23 -6.26
C LYS A 84 -11.26 10.97 -6.48
N ILE A 85 -10.40 11.97 -6.27
CA ILE A 85 -8.95 11.84 -6.44
C ILE A 85 -8.34 10.99 -5.30
N ILE A 86 -8.77 11.19 -4.06
CA ILE A 86 -8.15 10.53 -2.89
C ILE A 86 -8.72 9.14 -2.64
N ASP A 87 -9.94 8.85 -3.10
CA ASP A 87 -10.60 7.55 -2.94
C ASP A 87 -9.72 6.33 -3.30
N PRO A 88 -9.10 6.24 -4.50
CA PRO A 88 -8.21 5.14 -4.83
C PRO A 88 -7.01 5.01 -3.88
N LEU A 89 -6.45 6.13 -3.41
CA LEU A 89 -5.32 6.14 -2.46
C LEU A 89 -5.76 5.59 -1.09
N ALA A 90 -6.92 6.05 -0.61
CA ALA A 90 -7.48 5.62 0.67
C ALA A 90 -7.81 4.12 0.66
N ARG A 91 -8.44 3.63 -0.42
CA ARG A 91 -8.72 2.19 -0.61
C ARG A 91 -7.44 1.37 -0.62
N CYS A 92 -6.43 1.76 -1.39
CA CYS A 92 -5.15 1.05 -1.42
C CYS A 92 -4.47 1.03 -0.05
N LEU A 93 -4.47 2.14 0.68
CA LEU A 93 -3.91 2.21 2.02
C LEU A 93 -4.63 1.25 2.99
N TRP A 94 -5.96 1.24 3.00
CA TRP A 94 -6.72 0.32 3.85
C TRP A 94 -6.53 -1.14 3.45
N SER A 95 -6.44 -1.45 2.17
CA SER A 95 -6.13 -2.81 1.70
C SER A 95 -4.73 -3.24 2.13
N LEU A 96 -3.76 -2.33 2.15
CA LEU A 96 -2.42 -2.63 2.68
C LEU A 96 -2.46 -3.02 4.16
N GLU A 97 -3.39 -2.45 4.94
CA GLU A 97 -3.57 -2.75 6.37
C GLU A 97 -4.14 -4.15 6.67
N ALA A 98 -4.53 -4.91 5.64
CA ALA A 98 -4.95 -6.29 5.84
C ALA A 98 -3.78 -7.19 6.30
N SER A 99 -4.05 -8.10 7.24
CA SER A 99 -3.03 -8.99 7.81
C SER A 99 -2.42 -9.99 6.82
N LYS A 100 -3.06 -10.18 5.66
CA LYS A 100 -2.60 -11.06 4.59
C LYS A 100 -1.83 -10.33 3.49
N THR A 101 -1.65 -9.01 3.61
CA THR A 101 -0.95 -8.20 2.63
C THR A 101 0.56 -8.43 2.72
N ASN A 102 1.13 -8.90 1.61
CA ASN A 102 2.56 -9.08 1.40
C ASN A 102 3.11 -8.00 0.42
N PRO A 103 4.43 -7.95 0.17
CA PRO A 103 5.01 -6.91 -0.68
C PRO A 103 4.55 -6.90 -2.15
N ASP A 104 4.05 -8.01 -2.69
CA ASP A 104 3.49 -8.06 -4.05
C ASP A 104 2.18 -7.26 -4.15
N HIS A 105 1.33 -7.36 -3.12
CA HIS A 105 0.10 -6.56 -3.07
C HIS A 105 0.39 -5.05 -3.10
N VAL A 106 1.55 -4.59 -2.61
CA VAL A 106 1.94 -3.18 -2.70
C VAL A 106 2.05 -2.72 -4.14
N PHE A 107 2.70 -3.52 -4.99
CA PHE A 107 2.84 -3.21 -6.40
C PHE A 107 1.50 -3.32 -7.13
N LEU A 108 0.70 -4.34 -6.83
CA LEU A 108 -0.64 -4.50 -7.40
C LEU A 108 -1.57 -3.32 -7.06
N PHE A 109 -1.61 -2.90 -5.79
CA PHE A 109 -2.41 -1.75 -5.38
C PHE A 109 -1.89 -0.45 -5.97
N TRP A 110 -0.57 -0.29 -6.13
CA TRP A 110 -0.01 0.85 -6.87
C TRP A 110 -0.51 0.91 -8.31
N LEU A 111 -0.51 -0.22 -9.02
CA LEU A 111 -1.01 -0.31 -10.39
C LEU A 111 -2.52 -0.04 -10.46
N ALA A 112 -3.30 -0.60 -9.54
CA ALA A 112 -4.75 -0.38 -9.47
C ALA A 112 -5.07 1.11 -9.24
N MET A 113 -4.40 1.74 -8.28
CA MET A 113 -4.50 3.18 -8.01
C MET A 113 -4.18 4.01 -9.25
N GLY A 114 -3.08 3.70 -9.95
CA GLY A 114 -2.71 4.42 -11.17
C GLY A 114 -3.70 4.23 -12.31
N ALA A 115 -4.25 3.02 -12.47
CA ALA A 115 -5.26 2.75 -13.48
C ALA A 115 -6.56 3.51 -13.21
N GLU A 116 -7.03 3.54 -11.96
CA GLU A 116 -8.24 4.27 -11.58
C GLU A 116 -8.08 5.79 -11.74
N LEU A 117 -6.94 6.35 -11.32
CA LEU A 117 -6.67 7.78 -11.51
C LEU A 117 -6.54 8.15 -12.98
N LYS A 118 -5.89 7.29 -13.78
CA LYS A 118 -5.81 7.49 -15.22
C LYS A 118 -7.22 7.50 -15.84
N ALA A 119 -8.05 6.51 -15.51
CA ALA A 119 -9.42 6.45 -16.00
C ALA A 119 -10.23 7.68 -15.59
N LEU A 120 -10.06 8.17 -14.36
CA LEU A 120 -10.70 9.39 -13.88
C LEU A 120 -10.27 10.61 -14.71
N PHE A 121 -8.98 10.78 -14.98
CA PHE A 121 -8.48 11.95 -15.72
C PHE A 121 -8.75 11.86 -17.23
N ASP A 122 -8.85 10.65 -17.79
CA ASP A 122 -9.21 10.45 -19.20
C ASP A 122 -10.67 10.88 -19.49
N LEU A 123 -11.53 11.04 -18.48
CA LEU A 123 -12.89 11.59 -18.65
C LEU A 123 -12.90 13.09 -19.03
N GLY A 124 -11.80 13.81 -18.78
CA GLY A 124 -11.66 15.23 -19.10
C GLY A 124 -12.26 16.18 -18.06
N GLU A 125 -11.92 17.46 -18.21
CA GLU A 125 -12.32 18.54 -17.28
C GLU A 125 -13.82 18.79 -17.32
N ASP A 126 -14.47 18.70 -18.47
CA ASP A 126 -15.93 18.94 -18.60
C ASP A 126 -16.76 17.94 -17.80
N ALA A 127 -16.31 16.67 -17.71
CA ALA A 127 -17.03 15.62 -17.01
C ALA A 127 -16.71 15.55 -15.51
N THR A 128 -15.49 15.96 -15.11
CA THR A 128 -15.00 15.79 -13.74
C THR A 128 -14.88 17.10 -12.96
N GLY A 129 -14.81 18.23 -13.67
CA GLY A 129 -14.39 19.53 -13.17
C GLY A 129 -12.93 19.61 -12.75
N ILE A 130 -12.15 18.53 -12.90
CA ILE A 130 -10.75 18.46 -12.48
C ILE A 130 -9.90 19.06 -13.59
N SER A 131 -9.21 20.16 -13.28
CA SER A 131 -8.37 20.83 -14.27
C SER A 131 -7.18 19.97 -14.69
N GLN A 132 -6.78 20.10 -15.95
CA GLN A 132 -5.59 19.42 -16.47
C GLN A 132 -4.32 19.80 -15.69
N SER A 133 -4.27 21.03 -15.17
CA SER A 133 -3.18 21.53 -14.33
C SER A 133 -3.04 20.80 -12.99
N LEU A 134 -4.12 20.20 -12.47
CA LEU A 134 -4.11 19.36 -11.27
C LEU A 134 -3.92 17.88 -11.63
N ALA A 135 -4.53 17.41 -12.72
CA ALA A 135 -4.43 16.02 -13.16
C ALA A 135 -2.98 15.63 -13.55
N LEU A 136 -2.23 16.55 -14.18
CA LEU A 136 -0.86 16.30 -14.62
C LEU A 136 0.11 15.99 -13.47
N PRO A 137 0.24 16.84 -12.42
CA PRO A 137 1.07 16.53 -11.27
C PRO A 137 0.69 15.22 -10.56
N VAL A 138 -0.60 14.95 -10.39
CA VAL A 138 -1.07 13.73 -9.72
C VAL A 138 -0.73 12.49 -10.55
N SER A 139 -0.96 12.55 -11.86
CA SER A 139 -0.57 11.49 -12.79
C SER A 139 0.94 11.27 -12.76
N LEU A 140 1.73 12.34 -12.78
CA LEU A 140 3.18 12.26 -12.70
C LEU A 140 3.66 11.63 -11.39
N CYS A 141 3.08 11.96 -10.23
CA CYS A 141 3.43 11.32 -8.96
C CYS A 141 3.21 9.80 -8.97
N VAL A 142 2.10 9.34 -9.57
CA VAL A 142 1.79 7.91 -9.67
C VAL A 142 2.62 7.22 -10.76
N GLN A 143 3.03 7.96 -11.78
CA GLN A 143 3.89 7.47 -12.85
C GLN A 143 5.39 7.56 -12.50
N TRP A 144 5.80 8.41 -11.55
CA TRP A 144 7.21 8.65 -11.17
C TRP A 144 7.87 7.40 -10.59
N CYS A 145 7.16 6.58 -9.81
CA CYS A 145 7.71 5.29 -9.36
C CYS A 145 7.97 4.33 -10.53
N SER A 146 7.13 4.36 -11.57
CA SER A 146 7.34 3.60 -12.82
C SER A 146 8.43 4.22 -13.72
N LEU A 147 8.65 5.54 -13.64
CA LEU A 147 9.54 6.34 -14.48
C LEU A 147 10.90 6.73 -13.86
N SER A 148 11.22 6.26 -12.63
CA SER A 148 12.53 6.40 -11.97
C SER A 148 13.72 5.77 -12.73
N ASN A 149 13.53 5.46 -14.01
CA ASN A 149 14.51 5.12 -15.03
C ASN A 149 15.14 6.33 -15.74
N ARG A 150 14.85 7.58 -15.39
CA ARG A 150 15.59 8.73 -15.93
C ARG A 150 16.51 9.34 -14.86
N SER A 151 17.80 9.31 -15.19
CA SER A 151 18.97 9.86 -14.48
C SER A 151 18.69 11.11 -13.64
N GLY A 152 19.17 11.14 -12.39
CA GLY A 152 19.27 12.35 -11.57
C GLY A 152 19.03 12.17 -10.07
N THR A 153 20.09 11.84 -9.34
CA THR A 153 20.43 12.24 -7.95
C THR A 153 19.35 12.63 -6.91
N ILE A 154 19.19 11.73 -5.90
CA ILE A 154 18.96 11.95 -4.42
C ILE A 154 17.50 12.17 -3.93
N PRO A 155 17.06 11.72 -2.71
CA PRO A 155 17.26 10.44 -1.99
C PRO A 155 15.90 9.74 -1.63
N MET A 156 15.87 8.41 -1.62
CA MET A 156 14.81 7.65 -0.92
C MET A 156 15.48 6.59 -0.03
N PRO A 157 14.91 6.26 1.15
CA PRO A 157 15.42 5.21 2.03
C PRO A 157 14.89 3.86 1.53
N ALA A 158 15.33 3.47 0.34
CA ALA A 158 15.22 2.10 -0.13
C ALA A 158 16.64 1.56 -0.15
N ILE A 159 16.82 0.38 0.43
CA ILE A 159 18.08 -0.39 0.48
C ILE A 159 18.84 -0.20 -0.84
N ARG A 160 19.90 0.62 -0.82
CA ARG A 160 20.77 0.86 -1.97
C ARG A 160 21.51 -0.43 -2.25
N ILE A 161 21.10 -1.17 -3.27
CA ILE A 161 21.99 -2.09 -3.95
C ILE A 161 22.87 -1.22 -4.88
N PRO A 162 24.20 -1.19 -4.71
CA PRO A 162 25.08 -0.34 -5.51
C PRO A 162 24.96 -0.71 -6.99
N ALA A 163 24.62 0.27 -7.82
CA ALA A 163 24.66 0.17 -9.27
C ALA A 163 26.09 0.37 -9.77
N THR A 164 26.98 -0.57 -9.51
CA THR A 164 28.31 -0.61 -10.15
C THR A 164 28.86 -2.03 -10.11
N ALA A 165 28.56 -2.80 -11.16
CA ALA A 165 29.42 -3.85 -11.73
C ALA A 165 28.66 -4.49 -12.90
N THR A 166 28.71 -3.88 -14.09
CA THR A 166 28.42 -4.60 -15.33
C THR A 166 29.60 -5.53 -15.61
N HIS A 167 29.57 -6.73 -15.03
CA HIS A 167 30.37 -7.84 -15.55
C HIS A 167 29.64 -8.45 -16.75
N THR A 168 30.40 -8.69 -17.80
CA THR A 168 29.97 -9.03 -19.17
C THR A 168 29.34 -10.42 -19.33
N ASP A 169 29.32 -11.25 -18.29
CA ASP A 169 28.74 -12.61 -18.36
C ASP A 169 27.22 -12.66 -18.08
N ASP A 170 26.63 -11.63 -17.47
CA ASP A 170 25.21 -11.61 -17.09
C ASP A 170 24.26 -11.11 -18.22
N ALA A 171 24.81 -10.63 -19.36
CA ALA A 171 24.00 -10.07 -20.46
C ALA A 171 23.27 -11.16 -21.27
N SER A 172 23.97 -12.25 -21.62
CA SER A 172 23.48 -13.28 -22.54
C SER A 172 22.25 -14.05 -22.03
N GLU A 173 22.17 -14.30 -20.72
CA GLU A 173 21.05 -15.01 -20.11
C GLU A 173 19.82 -14.09 -19.94
N ALA A 174 20.04 -12.86 -19.47
CA ALA A 174 18.95 -11.91 -19.24
C ALA A 174 18.20 -11.58 -20.54
N ASP A 175 18.91 -11.54 -21.67
CA ASP A 175 18.34 -11.26 -22.98
C ASP A 175 17.40 -12.37 -23.48
N GLN A 176 17.47 -13.57 -22.90
CA GLN A 176 16.57 -14.70 -23.20
C GLN A 176 15.26 -14.65 -22.39
N THR A 177 15.10 -13.66 -21.50
CA THR A 177 13.93 -13.57 -20.63
C THR A 177 12.92 -12.56 -21.16
N PRO A 178 11.61 -12.71 -20.87
CA PRO A 178 10.58 -11.79 -21.35
C PRO A 178 10.78 -10.33 -20.92
N ASN A 179 11.48 -10.10 -19.81
CA ASN A 179 11.81 -8.76 -19.32
C ASN A 179 13.26 -8.72 -18.79
N PRO A 180 14.26 -8.52 -19.67
CA PRO A 180 15.67 -8.59 -19.32
C PRO A 180 16.07 -7.64 -18.20
N LYS A 181 15.48 -6.45 -18.16
CA LYS A 181 15.80 -5.43 -17.17
C LYS A 181 15.26 -5.77 -15.78
N ALA A 182 14.01 -6.23 -15.71
CA ALA A 182 13.43 -6.70 -14.45
C ALA A 182 14.18 -7.93 -13.95
N TYR A 183 14.50 -8.87 -14.86
CA TYR A 183 15.28 -10.06 -14.55
C TYR A 183 16.62 -9.73 -13.90
N ARG A 184 17.43 -8.85 -14.50
CA ARG A 184 18.73 -8.44 -13.94
C ARG A 184 18.60 -7.86 -12.53
N ARG A 185 17.59 -7.01 -12.30
CA ARG A 185 17.35 -6.40 -10.98
C ARG A 185 16.97 -7.43 -9.93
N VAL A 186 16.04 -8.33 -10.27
CA VAL A 186 15.60 -9.40 -9.37
C VAL A 186 16.76 -10.36 -9.09
N LYS A 187 17.49 -10.80 -10.13
CA LYS A 187 18.68 -11.65 -10.00
C LYS A 187 19.70 -11.05 -9.05
N GLN A 188 20.01 -9.76 -9.21
CA GLN A 188 20.96 -9.07 -8.33
C GLN A 188 20.47 -8.99 -6.89
N ALA A 189 19.20 -8.65 -6.67
CA ALA A 189 18.61 -8.58 -5.34
C ALA A 189 18.64 -9.95 -4.64
N LEU A 190 18.22 -11.01 -5.33
CA LEU A 190 18.23 -12.38 -4.81
C LEU A 190 19.66 -12.88 -4.54
N LYS A 191 20.61 -12.62 -5.43
CA LYS A 191 22.04 -12.95 -5.21
C LYS A 191 22.58 -12.27 -3.94
N ASN A 192 22.23 -11.00 -3.72
CA ASN A 192 22.64 -10.26 -2.52
C ASN A 192 22.00 -10.83 -1.25
N SER A 193 20.69 -11.11 -1.27
CA SER A 193 20.01 -11.73 -0.13
C SER A 193 20.57 -13.11 0.20
N LEU A 194 20.81 -13.94 -0.82
CA LEU A 194 21.44 -15.25 -0.63
C LEU A 194 22.84 -15.13 -0.02
N ARG A 195 23.64 -14.16 -0.48
CA ARG A 195 24.96 -13.91 0.09
C ARG A 195 24.88 -13.59 1.58
N VAL A 196 23.96 -12.71 1.98
CA VAL A 196 23.76 -12.35 3.39
C VAL A 196 23.38 -13.57 4.22
N GLU A 197 22.47 -14.42 3.72
CA GLU A 197 22.08 -15.65 4.42
C GLU A 197 23.24 -16.63 4.63
N VAL A 198 24.06 -16.82 3.59
CA VAL A 198 25.26 -17.69 3.67
C VAL A 198 26.29 -17.11 4.64
N GLU A 199 26.48 -15.80 4.65
CA GLU A 199 27.34 -15.12 5.63
C GLU A 199 26.80 -15.27 7.05
N CYS A 200 25.50 -15.11 7.27
CA CYS A 200 24.85 -15.36 8.55
C CYS A 200 25.05 -16.81 9.03
N PHE A 201 24.89 -17.80 8.14
CA PHE A 201 25.16 -19.21 8.48
C PHE A 201 26.60 -19.45 8.93
N ARG A 202 27.58 -18.72 8.39
CA ARG A 202 28.97 -18.84 8.87
C ARG A 202 29.15 -18.33 10.30
N LEU A 203 28.37 -17.32 10.69
CA LEU A 203 28.47 -16.68 12.00
C LEU A 203 27.69 -17.44 13.08
N VAL A 204 26.42 -17.76 12.82
CA VAL A 204 25.50 -18.33 13.82
C VAL A 204 25.13 -19.79 13.55
N LYS A 205 25.67 -20.40 12.48
CA LYS A 205 25.50 -21.82 12.11
C LYS A 205 24.04 -22.25 12.13
N GLU A 206 23.69 -23.12 13.06
CA GLU A 206 22.41 -23.81 13.17
C GLU A 206 21.22 -22.89 13.46
N GLU A 207 21.49 -21.68 13.96
CA GLU A 207 20.47 -20.67 14.23
C GLU A 207 20.12 -19.83 12.99
N ALA A 208 20.88 -19.94 11.90
CA ALA A 208 20.62 -19.16 10.69
C ALA A 208 19.38 -19.68 9.95
N SER A 209 18.63 -18.78 9.33
CA SER A 209 17.38 -19.15 8.64
C SER A 209 17.61 -20.12 7.45
N ILE A 210 18.77 -20.05 6.81
CA ILE A 210 19.18 -20.94 5.71
C ILE A 210 19.71 -22.31 6.18
N ALA A 211 19.92 -22.54 7.48
CA ALA A 211 20.55 -23.75 8.00
C ALA A 211 19.82 -25.03 7.56
N SER A 212 18.48 -25.03 7.65
CA SER A 212 17.63 -26.15 7.24
C SER A 212 17.80 -26.50 5.76
N LEU A 213 17.90 -25.47 4.89
CA LEU A 213 18.14 -25.66 3.46
C LEU A 213 19.54 -26.27 3.22
N LEU A 214 20.58 -25.70 3.84
CA LEU A 214 21.96 -26.17 3.64
C LEU A 214 22.18 -27.59 4.14
N LYS A 215 21.44 -28.06 5.16
CA LYS A 215 21.48 -29.45 5.63
C LYS A 215 20.91 -30.45 4.61
N GLN A 216 19.88 -30.04 3.87
CA GLN A 216 19.23 -30.88 2.87
C GLN A 216 20.02 -30.96 1.56
N MET A 217 20.92 -30.01 1.33
CA MET A 217 21.74 -29.94 0.12
C MET A 217 23.03 -30.78 0.22
N SER A 218 23.39 -31.42 -0.88
CA SER A 218 24.70 -32.06 -1.03
C SER A 218 25.85 -31.05 -0.93
N SER A 219 27.07 -31.52 -0.64
CA SER A 219 28.25 -30.64 -0.54
C SER A 219 28.52 -29.89 -1.85
N GLU A 220 28.26 -30.52 -2.99
CA GLU A 220 28.41 -29.91 -4.32
C GLU A 220 27.39 -28.79 -4.55
N GLN A 221 26.12 -29.04 -4.26
CA GLN A 221 25.07 -28.02 -4.38
C GLN A 221 25.32 -26.83 -3.45
N ARG A 222 25.87 -27.07 -2.25
CA ARG A 222 26.24 -25.98 -1.32
C ARG A 222 27.34 -25.10 -1.88
N GLN A 223 28.36 -25.68 -2.50
CA GLN A 223 29.45 -24.94 -3.12
C GLN A 223 28.96 -24.12 -4.33
N ASN A 224 27.98 -24.66 -5.05
CA ASN A 224 27.41 -24.09 -6.28
C ASN A 224 26.05 -23.39 -6.08
N ILE A 225 25.68 -23.01 -4.84
CA ILE A 225 24.34 -22.49 -4.52
C ILE A 225 23.96 -21.22 -5.31
N LYS A 226 24.96 -20.42 -5.72
CA LYS A 226 24.74 -19.24 -6.59
C LYS A 226 24.32 -19.63 -8.01
N ASN A 227 24.89 -20.71 -8.53
CA ASN A 227 24.56 -21.25 -9.84
C ASN A 227 23.17 -21.88 -9.78
N GLU A 228 22.88 -22.62 -8.70
CA GLU A 228 21.55 -23.18 -8.44
C GLU A 228 20.47 -22.07 -8.46
N LEU A 229 20.67 -20.97 -7.72
CA LEU A 229 19.76 -19.83 -7.76
C LEU A 229 19.56 -19.29 -9.19
N THR A 230 20.63 -19.20 -9.97
CA THR A 230 20.56 -18.65 -11.34
C THR A 230 19.76 -19.56 -12.26
N VAL A 231 20.01 -20.87 -12.22
CA VAL A 231 19.27 -21.88 -13.00
C VAL A 231 17.80 -21.88 -12.62
N GLN A 232 17.48 -21.87 -11.33
CA GLN A 232 16.09 -21.86 -10.85
C GLN A 232 15.36 -20.58 -11.25
N LEU A 233 16.04 -19.43 -11.20
CA LEU A 233 15.45 -18.14 -11.58
C LEU A 233 15.19 -18.07 -13.09
N LEU A 234 16.08 -18.62 -13.91
CA LEU A 234 15.89 -18.69 -15.36
C LEU A 234 14.69 -19.59 -15.71
N ALA A 235 14.63 -20.79 -15.15
CA ALA A 235 13.51 -21.72 -15.31
C ALA A 235 12.18 -21.10 -14.86
N TYR A 236 12.17 -20.34 -13.76
CA TYR A 236 10.99 -19.57 -13.33
C TYR A 236 10.58 -18.52 -14.36
N SER A 237 11.54 -17.80 -14.94
CA SER A 237 11.27 -16.76 -15.95
C SER A 237 10.68 -17.33 -17.24
N HIS A 238 11.04 -18.57 -17.58
CA HIS A 238 10.53 -19.30 -18.74
C HIS A 238 9.26 -20.10 -18.45
N ARG A 239 8.78 -20.09 -17.20
CA ARG A 239 7.65 -20.92 -16.74
C ARG A 239 7.90 -22.39 -17.06
N GLU A 240 9.06 -22.90 -16.69
CA GLU A 240 9.37 -24.32 -16.78
C GLU A 240 8.90 -25.08 -15.53
N TYR A 241 8.67 -26.39 -15.65
CA TYR A 241 8.30 -27.22 -14.51
C TYR A 241 9.38 -27.16 -13.40
N PRO A 242 9.01 -26.97 -12.11
CA PRO A 242 7.65 -27.03 -11.53
C PRO A 242 6.93 -25.67 -11.41
N PHE A 243 7.47 -24.59 -11.98
CA PHE A 243 6.85 -23.25 -11.92
C PHE A 243 5.62 -23.09 -12.81
N THR A 244 5.32 -24.09 -13.64
CA THR A 244 4.08 -24.21 -14.41
C THR A 244 2.87 -24.60 -13.58
N ASP A 245 3.09 -25.17 -12.38
CA ASP A 245 2.02 -25.75 -11.60
C ASP A 245 1.05 -24.64 -11.14
N PRO A 246 -0.27 -24.81 -11.38
CA PRO A 246 -1.23 -23.76 -11.11
C PRO A 246 -1.29 -23.47 -9.60
N ILE A 247 -1.35 -22.19 -9.27
CA ILE A 247 -1.48 -21.71 -7.88
C ILE A 247 -2.81 -22.17 -7.26
N GLY A 248 -3.89 -22.25 -8.07
CA GLY A 248 -5.23 -22.62 -7.59
C GLY A 248 -5.76 -21.63 -6.55
N ASP A 249 -6.38 -22.15 -5.49
CA ASP A 249 -6.92 -21.36 -4.37
C ASP A 249 -5.85 -20.98 -3.32
N LYS A 250 -4.58 -21.33 -3.55
CA LYS A 250 -3.49 -21.09 -2.59
C LYS A 250 -3.03 -19.65 -2.65
N SER A 251 -2.56 -19.14 -1.52
CA SER A 251 -1.77 -17.90 -1.53
C SER A 251 -0.41 -18.13 -2.18
N ILE A 252 0.19 -17.06 -2.72
CA ILE A 252 1.54 -17.10 -3.31
C ILE A 252 2.57 -17.64 -2.30
N LEU A 253 2.42 -17.31 -1.02
CA LEU A 253 3.30 -17.80 0.05
C LEU A 253 3.15 -19.33 0.25
N GLU A 254 1.93 -19.86 0.23
CA GLU A 254 1.68 -21.29 0.34
C GLU A 254 2.24 -22.05 -0.86
N TRP A 255 2.05 -21.51 -2.07
CA TRP A 255 2.62 -22.08 -3.29
C TRP A 255 4.16 -22.17 -3.22
N TRP A 256 4.83 -21.09 -2.80
CA TRP A 256 6.29 -21.12 -2.61
C TRP A 256 6.74 -22.06 -1.48
N ARG A 257 5.94 -22.25 -0.42
CA ARG A 257 6.25 -23.21 0.65
C ARG A 257 6.19 -24.65 0.17
N GLU A 258 5.26 -25.00 -0.70
CA GLU A 258 5.20 -26.33 -1.29
C GLU A 258 6.40 -26.61 -2.19
N LEU A 259 6.82 -25.60 -2.97
CA LEU A 259 8.02 -25.68 -3.82
C LEU A 259 9.32 -25.83 -3.03
N LEU A 260 9.36 -25.62 -1.70
CA LEU A 260 10.54 -25.94 -0.91
C LEU A 260 10.87 -27.44 -0.90
N LEU A 261 9.86 -28.29 -1.09
CA LEU A 261 10.03 -29.74 -1.10
C LEU A 261 10.65 -30.24 -2.41
N HIS A 262 10.56 -29.46 -3.48
CA HIS A 262 11.00 -29.88 -4.80
C HIS A 262 12.50 -29.54 -5.03
N PRO A 263 13.36 -30.51 -5.38
CA PRO A 263 14.82 -30.30 -5.47
C PRO A 263 15.25 -29.17 -6.42
N LYS A 264 14.51 -28.96 -7.51
CA LYS A 264 14.81 -27.93 -8.52
C LYS A 264 14.34 -26.52 -8.16
N THR A 265 13.83 -26.28 -6.94
CA THR A 265 13.27 -24.97 -6.57
C THR A 265 13.68 -24.50 -5.19
N GLN A 266 14.44 -25.30 -4.44
CA GLN A 266 14.67 -25.09 -3.02
C GLN A 266 15.31 -23.73 -2.68
N VAL A 267 16.31 -23.29 -3.47
CA VAL A 267 17.06 -22.06 -3.20
C VAL A 267 16.20 -20.82 -3.51
N LEU A 268 15.54 -20.81 -4.66
CA LEU A 268 14.66 -19.73 -5.06
C LEU A 268 13.42 -19.67 -4.15
N ALA A 269 12.80 -20.81 -3.87
CA ALA A 269 11.65 -20.91 -2.99
C ALA A 269 11.98 -20.46 -1.56
N PHE A 270 13.15 -20.81 -1.01
CA PHE A 270 13.58 -20.34 0.30
C PHE A 270 13.62 -18.81 0.40
N LEU A 271 14.25 -18.16 -0.59
CA LEU A 271 14.31 -16.70 -0.63
C LEU A 271 12.91 -16.10 -0.76
N LEU A 272 12.08 -16.63 -1.65
CA LEU A 272 10.76 -16.07 -1.92
C LEU A 272 9.78 -16.29 -0.77
N VAL A 273 9.79 -17.45 -0.09
CA VAL A 273 9.06 -17.64 1.17
C VAL A 273 9.43 -16.56 2.19
N LYS A 274 10.72 -16.22 2.29
CA LYS A 274 11.18 -15.16 3.18
C LYS A 274 10.62 -13.79 2.76
N PHE A 275 10.73 -13.42 1.48
CA PHE A 275 10.19 -12.15 0.99
C PHE A 275 8.66 -12.04 1.17
N TYR A 276 7.92 -13.10 0.85
CA TYR A 276 6.46 -13.12 0.97
C TYR A 276 5.96 -13.25 2.42
N SER A 277 6.83 -13.61 3.37
CA SER A 277 6.51 -13.62 4.80
C SER A 277 6.59 -12.24 5.46
N VAL A 278 7.19 -11.25 4.80
CA VAL A 278 7.28 -9.88 5.30
C VAL A 278 5.92 -9.20 5.16
N LEU A 279 5.45 -8.55 6.23
CA LEU A 279 4.25 -7.71 6.17
C LEU A 279 4.57 -6.39 5.47
N ALA A 280 3.65 -5.94 4.61
CA ALA A 280 3.83 -4.70 3.86
C ALA A 280 3.81 -3.42 4.74
N ASN A 281 3.33 -3.51 5.98
CA ASN A 281 3.26 -2.38 6.90
C ASN A 281 3.47 -2.79 8.36
N SER A 282 3.82 -1.80 9.19
CA SER A 282 3.94 -1.90 10.66
C SER A 282 2.61 -1.76 11.40
N MET A 283 1.55 -1.37 10.69
CA MET A 283 0.25 -0.99 11.24
C MET A 283 -0.50 -2.09 12.01
N PRO A 284 -0.38 -3.40 11.70
CA PRO A 284 -0.98 -4.46 12.50
C PRO A 284 -0.53 -4.41 13.96
N ASP A 285 0.75 -4.12 14.22
CA ASP A 285 1.30 -3.99 15.56
C ASP A 285 0.83 -2.70 16.25
N GLU A 286 0.69 -1.60 15.50
CA GLU A 286 0.19 -0.32 16.01
C GLU A 286 -1.31 -0.36 16.41
N ARG A 287 -2.12 -1.11 15.66
CA ARG A 287 -3.54 -1.34 15.98
C ARG A 287 -3.70 -2.24 17.21
N TRP A 288 -2.82 -3.24 17.37
CA TRP A 288 -2.75 -4.03 18.60
C TRP A 288 -2.34 -3.17 19.80
N GLY A 289 -1.35 -2.29 19.62
CA GLY A 289 -0.97 -1.29 20.61
C GLY A 289 -2.14 -0.39 21.01
N SER A 290 -2.90 0.12 20.04
CA SER A 290 -4.07 0.98 20.29
C SER A 290 -5.21 0.25 20.99
N LYS A 291 -5.47 -1.02 20.64
CA LYS A 291 -6.44 -1.87 21.35
C LYS A 291 -6.01 -2.12 22.80
N LYS A 292 -4.73 -2.39 23.03
CA LYS A 292 -4.15 -2.51 24.39
C LYS A 292 -4.25 -1.21 25.17
N THR A 293 -3.96 -0.05 24.58
CA THR A 293 -4.11 1.25 25.24
C THR A 293 -5.56 1.54 25.59
N ARG A 294 -6.52 1.16 24.74
CA ARG A 294 -7.95 1.31 25.03
C ARG A 294 -8.44 0.36 26.13
N ALA A 295 -7.90 -0.87 26.18
CA ALA A 295 -8.19 -1.83 27.25
C ALA A 295 -7.54 -1.45 28.59
N ASN A 296 -6.38 -0.78 28.56
CA ASN A 296 -5.63 -0.31 29.73
C ASN A 296 -5.91 1.15 30.10
N ALA A 297 -6.84 1.81 29.41
CA ALA A 297 -7.23 3.17 29.77
C ALA A 297 -7.98 3.10 31.13
N PRO A 298 -7.58 3.90 32.14
CA PRO A 298 -8.23 3.88 33.43
C PRO A 298 -9.72 4.19 33.26
N LEU A 299 -10.58 3.34 33.84
CA LEU A 299 -12.00 3.62 34.00
C LEU A 299 -12.10 5.00 34.65
N LYS A 300 -12.76 5.95 33.97
CA LYS A 300 -13.04 7.25 34.57
C LYS A 300 -13.91 7.02 35.82
N PRO A 301 -13.47 7.39 37.04
CA PRO A 301 -14.37 7.46 38.18
C PRO A 301 -15.20 8.74 38.01
N GLY A 302 -16.53 8.61 38.00
CA GLY A 302 -17.38 9.78 37.88
C GLY A 302 -18.80 9.45 37.43
N VAL A 303 -19.49 8.62 38.21
CA VAL A 303 -20.95 8.74 38.39
C VAL A 303 -21.20 8.53 39.88
N ASP A 304 -21.11 9.62 40.65
CA ASP A 304 -21.76 9.69 41.95
C ASP A 304 -23.26 9.72 41.69
N PHE A 305 -23.98 8.71 42.17
CA PHE A 305 -25.41 8.80 42.40
C PHE A 305 -25.60 9.41 43.78
N GLY A 306 -26.03 10.67 43.80
CA GLY A 306 -26.49 11.43 44.95
C GLY A 306 -27.39 12.55 44.49
#